data_AF-A0A2N0QI77-F1
#
_entry.id   AF-A0A2N0QI77-F1
#
_cell.length_a   1.000
_cell.length_b   1.000
_cell.length_c   1.000
_cell.angle_alpha   90.00
_cell.angle_beta   90.00
_cell.angle_gamma   90.00
#
_symmetry.space_group_name_H-M   'P 1'
#
loop_
_entity.id
_entity.type
_entity.pdbx_description
1 polymer ?
#
loop_
_entity_poly.entity_id
_entity_poly.type
_entity_poly.pdbx_seq_one_letter_code
_entity_poly.pdbx_strand_id
1 'polypeptide(L)'
;KALKKVLGGISGISVKSKEVTDLARESSKEAEVGRESVEDNLNQMKYIHESVGKSNEVIQSLSTRSKEIGEILNVISGIADQTNLLALNAAIEAARAGEHGKGFAVVAEEVRKLAEQSNQEVSQVENLVKDIMERIGKVLISSSENEKYIEKGTETVKQTAEVLHNISSAVSKTNRFMKLKIQ
;
A
#
# COMPACT_ATOMS: atom_id res chain seq x y z
N LYS A 1 -66.96 -24.07 -28.83
CA LYS A 1 -66.39 -23.94 -27.46
C LYS A 1 -64.87 -24.19 -27.43
N ALA A 2 -64.34 -25.26 -28.05
CA ALA A 2 -62.90 -25.53 -28.10
C ALA A 2 -62.07 -24.41 -28.76
N LEU A 3 -62.48 -23.91 -29.93
CA LEU A 3 -61.79 -22.82 -30.64
C LEU A 3 -61.65 -21.53 -29.81
N LYS A 4 -62.71 -21.15 -29.08
CA LYS A 4 -62.70 -19.98 -28.18
C LYS A 4 -61.71 -20.14 -27.03
N LYS A 5 -61.55 -21.37 -26.52
CA LYS A 5 -60.59 -21.72 -25.45
C LYS A 5 -59.15 -21.70 -25.96
N VAL A 6 -58.93 -22.19 -27.18
CA VAL A 6 -57.62 -22.13 -27.87
C VAL A 6 -57.22 -20.68 -28.17
N LEU A 7 -58.12 -19.87 -28.73
CA LEU A 7 -57.86 -18.45 -29.01
C LEU A 7 -57.57 -17.64 -27.74
N GLY A 8 -58.30 -17.90 -26.65
CA GLY A 8 -58.01 -17.31 -25.34
C GLY A 8 -56.64 -17.73 -24.79
N GLY A 9 -56.26 -18.99 -24.97
CA GLY A 9 -54.93 -19.50 -24.62
C GLY A 9 -53.80 -18.85 -25.43
N ILE A 10 -53.98 -18.70 -26.75
CA ILE A 10 -53.03 -18.03 -27.66
C ILE A 10 -52.84 -16.56 -27.25
N SER A 11 -53.93 -15.84 -26.99
CA SER A 11 -53.86 -14.45 -26.53
C SER A 11 -53.11 -14.33 -25.19
N GLY A 12 -53.40 -15.22 -24.23
CA GLY A 12 -52.69 -15.28 -22.96
C GLY A 12 -51.19 -15.58 -23.10
N ILE A 13 -50.81 -16.48 -24.03
CA ILE A 13 -49.41 -16.76 -24.35
C ILE A 13 -48.73 -15.53 -24.95
N SER A 14 -49.41 -14.81 -25.84
CA SER A 14 -48.87 -13.59 -26.45
C SER A 14 -48.60 -12.49 -25.42
N VAL A 15 -49.51 -12.28 -24.46
CA VAL A 15 -49.35 -11.28 -23.39
C VAL A 15 -48.16 -11.65 -22.50
N LYS A 16 -48.10 -12.89 -22.01
CA LYS A 16 -46.97 -13.38 -21.20
C LYS A 16 -45.64 -13.33 -21.95
N SER A 17 -45.67 -13.55 -23.26
CA SER A 17 -44.45 -13.49 -24.10
C SER A 17 -43.89 -12.07 -24.20
N LYS A 18 -44.78 -11.07 -24.24
CA LYS A 18 -44.40 -9.66 -24.21
C LYS A 18 -43.79 -9.28 -22.86
N GLU A 19 -44.42 -9.70 -21.77
CA GLU A 19 -43.91 -9.48 -20.40
C GLU A 19 -42.51 -10.06 -20.19
N VAL A 20 -42.26 -11.30 -20.67
CA VAL A 20 -40.91 -11.91 -20.64
C VAL A 20 -39.90 -11.11 -21.47
N THR A 21 -40.30 -10.55 -22.62
CA THR A 21 -39.42 -9.73 -23.46
C THR A 21 -39.05 -8.41 -22.78
N ASP A 22 -40.01 -7.79 -22.08
CA ASP A 22 -39.77 -6.56 -21.34
C ASP A 22 -38.84 -6.81 -20.14
N LEU A 23 -39.07 -7.88 -19.36
CA LEU A 23 -38.18 -8.31 -18.26
C LEU A 23 -36.77 -8.66 -18.76
N ALA A 24 -36.65 -9.32 -19.92
CA ALA A 24 -35.36 -9.63 -20.52
C ALA A 24 -34.64 -8.34 -20.97
N ARG A 25 -35.34 -7.35 -21.53
CA ARG A 25 -34.73 -6.05 -21.84
C ARG A 25 -34.22 -5.33 -20.60
N GLU A 26 -35.00 -5.32 -19.52
CA GLU A 26 -34.59 -4.72 -18.25
C GLU A 26 -33.36 -5.44 -17.68
N SER A 27 -33.38 -6.77 -17.63
CA SER A 27 -32.23 -7.58 -17.18
C SER A 27 -30.97 -7.33 -18.01
N SER A 28 -31.13 -7.12 -19.33
CA SER A 28 -30.00 -6.79 -20.21
C SER A 28 -29.39 -5.43 -19.88
N LYS A 29 -30.23 -4.45 -19.51
CA LYS A 29 -29.79 -3.12 -19.15
C LYS A 29 -29.05 -3.13 -17.81
N GLU A 30 -29.60 -3.81 -16.81
CA GLU A 30 -28.96 -3.96 -15.50
C GLU A 30 -27.61 -4.70 -15.61
N ALA A 31 -27.53 -5.72 -16.48
CA ALA A 31 -26.26 -6.42 -16.74
C ALA A 31 -25.20 -5.50 -17.37
N GLU A 32 -25.59 -4.59 -18.27
CA GLU A 32 -24.67 -3.63 -18.88
C GLU A 32 -24.18 -2.59 -17.87
N VAL A 33 -25.08 -2.03 -17.05
CA VAL A 33 -24.71 -1.13 -15.95
C VAL A 33 -23.77 -1.82 -14.96
N GLY A 34 -24.02 -3.09 -14.64
CA GLY A 34 -23.12 -3.91 -13.83
C GLY A 34 -21.74 -4.07 -14.49
N ARG A 35 -21.69 -4.23 -15.81
CA ARG A 35 -20.43 -4.40 -16.56
C ARG A 35 -19.60 -3.12 -16.53
N GLU A 36 -20.22 -1.96 -16.75
CA GLU A 36 -19.57 -0.65 -16.62
C GLU A 36 -18.99 -0.47 -15.21
N SER A 37 -19.77 -0.78 -14.17
CA SER A 37 -19.33 -0.69 -12.77
C SER A 37 -18.13 -1.60 -12.45
N VAL A 38 -18.08 -2.78 -13.08
CA VAL A 38 -16.97 -3.73 -12.95
C VAL A 38 -15.72 -3.24 -13.68
N GLU A 39 -15.87 -2.66 -14.88
CA GLU A 39 -14.76 -2.05 -15.62
C GLU A 39 -14.15 -0.88 -14.82
N ASP A 40 -14.99 -0.04 -14.21
CA ASP A 40 -14.54 1.03 -13.31
C ASP A 40 -13.78 0.47 -12.10
N ASN A 41 -14.28 -0.61 -11.49
CA ASN A 41 -13.60 -1.25 -10.36
C ASN A 41 -12.23 -1.84 -10.75
N LEU A 42 -12.11 -2.45 -11.93
CA LEU A 42 -10.81 -2.91 -12.45
C LEU A 42 -9.82 -1.76 -12.60
N ASN A 43 -10.27 -0.62 -13.12
CA ASN A 43 -9.43 0.58 -13.24
C ASN A 43 -8.99 1.10 -11.87
N GLN A 44 -9.90 1.11 -10.88
CA GLN A 44 -9.57 1.47 -9.49
C GLN A 44 -8.55 0.51 -8.87
N MET A 45 -8.69 -0.80 -9.05
CA MET A 45 -7.73 -1.78 -8.56
C MET A 45 -6.33 -1.57 -9.16
N LYS A 46 -6.26 -1.25 -10.46
CA LYS A 46 -5.00 -0.90 -11.12
C LYS A 46 -4.37 0.36 -10.52
N TYR A 47 -5.16 1.39 -10.27
CA TYR A 47 -4.68 2.62 -9.63
C TYR A 47 -4.16 2.35 -8.21
N ILE A 48 -4.89 1.56 -7.42
CA ILE A 48 -4.46 1.19 -6.06
C ILE A 48 -3.15 0.41 -6.12
N HIS A 49 -3.01 -0.54 -7.05
CA HIS A 49 -1.76 -1.29 -7.24
C HIS A 49 -0.57 -0.36 -7.54
N GLU A 50 -0.75 0.58 -8.47
CA GLU A 50 0.29 1.57 -8.79
C GLU A 50 0.63 2.48 -7.60
N SER A 51 -0.38 2.93 -6.85
CA SER A 51 -0.20 3.78 -5.67
C SER A 51 0.56 3.06 -4.56
N VAL A 52 0.30 1.77 -4.35
CA VAL A 52 1.04 0.93 -3.41
C VAL A 52 2.50 0.76 -3.87
N GLY A 53 2.71 0.50 -5.16
CA GLY A 53 4.06 0.42 -5.75
C GLY A 53 4.88 1.70 -5.52
N LYS A 54 4.31 2.88 -5.82
CA LYS A 54 4.97 4.18 -5.55
C LYS A 54 5.27 4.38 -4.07
N SER A 55 4.37 3.96 -3.18
CA SER A 55 4.60 4.04 -1.73
C SER A 55 5.78 3.16 -1.31
N ASN A 56 5.88 1.96 -1.87
CA ASN A 56 7.00 1.04 -1.62
C ASN A 56 8.34 1.62 -2.04
N GLU A 57 8.41 2.30 -3.19
CA GLU A 57 9.64 2.98 -3.64
C GLU A 57 10.08 4.07 -2.65
N VAL A 58 9.14 4.89 -2.15
CA VAL A 58 9.43 5.92 -1.14
C VAL A 58 9.92 5.28 0.17
N ILE A 59 9.29 4.20 0.61
CA ILE A 59 9.68 3.48 1.84
C ILE A 59 11.07 2.84 1.70
N GLN A 60 11.41 2.28 0.54
CA GLN A 60 12.74 1.74 0.28
C GLN A 60 13.82 2.83 0.27
N SER A 61 13.51 4.00 -0.33
CA SER A 61 14.38 5.17 -0.26
C SER A 61 14.61 5.62 1.19
N LEU A 62 13.54 5.68 1.99
CA LEU A 62 13.64 6.00 3.42
C LEU A 62 14.49 4.97 4.17
N SER A 63 14.33 3.67 3.88
CA SER A 63 15.15 2.60 4.46
C SER A 63 16.64 2.80 4.18
N THR A 64 16.97 3.15 2.94
CA THR A 64 18.36 3.41 2.53
C THR A 64 18.92 4.63 3.25
N ARG A 65 18.17 5.73 3.30
CA ARG A 65 18.56 6.95 4.03
C ARG A 65 18.75 6.70 5.52
N SER A 66 17.89 5.91 6.15
CA SER A 66 18.04 5.56 7.57
C SER A 66 19.32 4.74 7.84
N LYS A 67 19.70 3.85 6.91
CA LYS A 67 20.97 3.12 7.01
C LYS A 67 22.17 4.05 6.87
N GLU A 68 22.16 4.95 5.90
CA GLU A 68 23.21 5.97 5.72
C GLU A 68 23.37 6.84 6.97
N ILE A 69 22.26 7.25 7.60
CA ILE A 69 22.31 7.98 8.88
C ILE A 69 22.97 7.12 9.96
N GLY A 70 22.64 5.83 10.06
CA GLY A 70 23.29 4.91 10.99
C GLY A 70 24.81 4.82 10.79
N GLU A 71 25.28 4.78 9.55
CA GLU A 71 26.72 4.80 9.23
C GLU A 71 27.38 6.11 9.65
N ILE A 72 26.73 7.25 9.43
CA ILE A 72 27.22 8.57 9.87
C ILE A 72 27.32 8.63 11.40
N LEU A 73 26.33 8.11 12.11
CA LEU A 73 26.34 8.09 13.58
C LEU A 73 27.51 7.27 14.13
N ASN A 74 27.81 6.12 13.52
CA ASN A 74 29.00 5.32 13.88
C ASN A 74 30.30 6.12 13.71
N VAL A 75 30.42 6.89 12.63
CA VAL A 75 31.60 7.77 12.39
C VAL A 75 31.69 8.87 13.45
N ILE A 76 30.57 9.52 13.79
CA ILE A 76 30.55 10.58 14.81
C ILE A 76 30.91 10.01 16.19
N SER A 77 30.38 8.83 16.56
CA SER A 77 30.75 8.16 17.81
C SER A 77 32.26 7.87 17.85
N GLY A 78 32.84 7.37 16.75
CA GLY A 78 34.28 7.17 16.64
C GLY A 78 35.11 8.45 16.79
N ILE A 79 34.63 9.59 16.25
CA ILE A 79 35.27 10.89 16.42
C ILE A 79 35.18 11.36 17.89
N ALA A 80 34.03 11.18 18.53
CA ALA A 80 33.84 11.52 19.94
C ALA A 80 34.75 10.67 20.84
N ASP A 81 34.87 9.36 20.59
CA ASP A 81 35.80 8.48 21.32
C ASP A 81 37.26 8.90 21.15
N GLN A 82 37.68 9.24 19.93
CA GLN A 82 39.03 9.75 19.67
C GLN A 82 39.26 11.11 20.36
N THR A 83 38.28 12.00 20.34
CA THR A 83 38.35 13.30 21.00
C THR A 83 38.46 13.14 22.52
N ASN A 84 37.69 12.20 23.10
CA ASN A 84 37.76 11.85 24.51
C ASN A 84 39.15 11.33 24.89
N LEU A 85 39.73 10.45 24.07
CA LEU A 85 41.08 9.91 24.28
C LEU A 85 42.17 11.00 24.17
N LEU A 86 42.05 11.90 23.19
CA LEU A 86 42.95 13.05 23.04
C LEU A 86 42.87 14.00 24.24
N ALA A 87 41.65 14.28 24.71
CA ALA A 87 41.42 15.12 25.89
C ALA A 87 42.01 14.50 27.15
N LEU A 88 41.87 13.18 27.33
CA LEU A 88 42.48 12.45 28.43
C LEU A 88 44.01 12.55 28.41
N ASN A 89 44.64 12.34 27.24
CA ASN A 89 46.08 12.48 27.09
C ASN A 89 46.56 13.92 27.38
N ALA A 90 45.80 14.92 26.93
CA ALA A 90 46.09 16.33 27.23
C ALA A 90 45.98 16.63 28.74
N ALA A 91 44.98 16.07 29.43
CA ALA A 91 44.83 16.21 30.88
C ALA A 91 46.00 15.58 31.65
N ILE A 92 46.49 14.43 31.20
CA ILE A 92 47.67 13.75 31.78
C ILE A 92 48.93 14.62 31.61
N GLU A 93 49.17 15.14 30.40
CA GLU A 93 50.36 15.95 30.13
C GLU A 93 50.28 17.32 30.86
N ALA A 94 49.08 17.89 30.97
CA ALA A 94 48.86 19.10 31.77
C ALA A 94 49.15 18.87 33.26
N ALA A 95 48.74 17.73 33.82
CA ALA A 95 49.10 17.35 35.20
C ALA A 95 50.62 17.19 35.37
N ARG A 96 51.30 16.63 34.36
CA ARG A 96 52.75 16.45 34.35
C ARG A 96 53.53 17.77 34.33
N ALA A 97 52.99 18.80 33.66
CA ALA A 97 53.57 20.15 33.63
C ALA A 97 53.37 20.94 34.94
N GLY A 98 52.66 20.38 35.94
CA GLY A 98 52.46 20.99 37.25
C GLY A 98 51.75 22.35 37.18
N GLU A 99 52.31 23.37 37.83
CA GLU A 99 51.72 24.72 37.88
C GLU A 99 51.55 25.36 36.49
N HIS A 100 52.44 25.06 35.54
CA HIS A 100 52.35 25.60 34.17
C HIS A 100 51.23 24.97 33.34
N GLY A 101 50.72 23.80 33.75
CA GLY A 101 49.68 23.06 33.04
C GLY A 101 48.25 23.32 33.51
N LYS A 102 48.05 24.07 34.61
CA LYS A 102 46.71 24.26 35.22
C LYS A 102 45.64 24.77 34.25
N GLY A 103 45.97 25.74 33.40
CA GLY A 103 45.04 26.26 32.39
C GLY A 103 44.69 25.22 31.32
N PHE A 104 45.69 24.45 30.86
CA PHE A 104 45.48 23.37 29.90
C PHE A 104 44.66 22.21 30.47
N ALA A 105 44.82 21.89 31.76
CA ALA A 105 44.06 20.85 32.43
C ALA A 105 42.55 21.15 32.44
N VAL A 106 42.16 22.41 32.66
CA VAL A 106 40.76 22.83 32.62
C VAL A 106 40.16 22.68 31.22
N VAL A 107 40.91 23.10 30.18
CA VAL A 107 40.47 22.95 28.79
C VAL A 107 40.34 21.47 28.41
N ALA A 108 41.32 20.65 28.79
CA ALA A 108 41.29 19.22 28.51
C ALA A 108 40.07 18.53 29.14
N GLU A 109 39.72 18.86 30.39
CA GLU A 109 38.53 18.30 31.04
C GLU A 109 37.23 18.76 30.36
N GLU A 110 37.16 20.01 29.89
CA GLU A 110 35.97 20.51 29.18
C GLU A 110 35.79 19.81 27.82
N VAL A 111 36.88 19.61 27.07
CA VAL A 111 36.85 18.85 25.81
C VAL A 111 36.43 17.40 26.06
N ARG A 112 36.90 16.78 27.16
CA ARG A 112 36.52 15.43 27.57
C ARG A 112 35.00 15.32 27.80
N LYS A 113 34.43 16.26 28.55
CA LYS A 113 32.97 16.31 28.80
C LYS A 113 32.16 16.51 27.53
N LEU A 114 32.60 17.38 26.61
CA LEU A 114 31.93 17.59 25.34
C LEU A 114 31.95 16.31 24.47
N ALA A 115 33.05 15.56 24.49
CA ALA A 115 33.14 14.29 23.80
C ALA A 115 32.19 13.22 24.39
N GLU A 116 32.14 13.11 25.73
CA GLU A 116 31.20 12.22 26.41
C GLU A 116 29.74 12.58 26.12
N GLN A 117 29.41 13.88 26.16
CA GLN A 117 28.07 14.38 25.82
C GLN A 117 27.72 14.09 24.36
N SER A 118 28.66 14.28 23.43
CA SER A 118 28.46 13.96 22.02
C SER A 118 28.12 12.48 21.82
N ASN A 119 28.77 11.57 22.54
CA ASN A 119 28.46 10.13 22.50
C ASN A 119 27.06 9.82 23.03
N GLN A 120 26.64 10.49 24.11
CA GLN A 120 25.28 10.32 24.65
C GLN A 120 24.22 10.76 23.64
N GLU A 121 24.41 11.90 22.98
CA GLU A 121 23.49 12.38 21.93
C GLU A 121 23.46 11.44 20.72
N VAL A 122 24.62 10.97 20.26
CA VAL A 122 24.69 9.98 19.17
C VAL A 122 23.90 8.72 19.52
N SER A 123 24.05 8.20 20.74
CA SER A 123 23.31 7.02 21.21
C SER A 123 21.80 7.24 21.19
N GLN A 124 21.32 8.44 21.56
CA GLN A 124 19.89 8.78 21.48
C GLN A 124 19.40 8.77 20.03
N VAL A 125 20.15 9.39 19.11
CA VAL A 125 19.79 9.42 17.69
C VAL A 125 19.82 8.03 17.06
N GLU A 126 20.78 7.18 17.43
CA GLU A 126 20.84 5.78 16.98
C GLU A 126 19.58 5.00 17.35
N ASN A 127 19.05 5.21 18.56
CA ASN A 127 17.80 4.58 18.98
C ASN A 127 16.62 5.06 18.14
N LEU A 128 16.54 6.36 17.85
CA LEU A 128 15.51 6.89 16.95
C LEU A 128 15.60 6.29 15.54
N VAL A 129 16.82 6.12 15.01
CA VAL A 129 17.04 5.49 13.70
C VAL A 129 16.61 4.02 13.72
N LYS A 130 16.92 3.27 14.79
CA LYS A 130 16.46 1.88 14.96
C LYS A 130 14.94 1.77 14.97
N ASP A 131 14.26 2.64 15.71
CA ASP A 131 12.80 2.70 15.77
C ASP A 131 12.19 3.00 14.39
N ILE A 132 12.80 3.92 13.63
CA ILE A 132 12.38 4.23 12.26
C ILE A 132 12.54 3.00 11.37
N MET A 133 13.67 2.29 11.45
CA MET A 133 13.89 1.07 10.66
C MET A 133 12.89 -0.03 10.99
N GLU A 134 12.54 -0.22 12.27
CA GLU A 134 11.53 -1.20 12.67
C GLU A 134 10.15 -0.85 12.09
N ARG A 135 9.77 0.43 12.15
CA ARG A 135 8.51 0.92 11.57
C ARG A 135 8.48 0.72 10.05
N ILE A 136 9.58 1.01 9.35
CA ILE A 136 9.73 0.72 7.92
C ILE A 136 9.50 -0.76 7.62
N GLY A 137 10.10 -1.66 8.42
CA GLY A 137 9.90 -3.10 8.29
C GLY A 137 8.42 -3.50 8.41
N LYS A 138 7.70 -2.96 9.40
CA LYS A 138 6.26 -3.21 9.58
C LYS A 138 5.44 -2.72 8.39
N VAL A 139 5.75 -1.56 7.84
CA VAL A 139 5.04 -1.00 6.67
C VAL A 139 5.27 -1.87 5.43
N LEU A 140 6.50 -2.36 5.20
CA LEU A 140 6.79 -3.26 4.07
C LEU A 140 6.02 -4.58 4.17
N ILE A 141 5.87 -5.16 5.36
CA ILE A 141 5.06 -6.36 5.58
C ILE A 141 3.58 -6.08 5.23
N SER A 142 3.02 -5.00 5.79
CA SER A 142 1.63 -4.61 5.51
C SER A 142 1.39 -4.29 4.04
N SER A 143 2.37 -3.69 3.37
CA SER A 143 2.29 -3.42 1.93
C SER A 143 2.27 -4.70 1.09
N SER A 144 3.10 -5.69 1.44
CA SER A 144 3.07 -7.01 0.79
C SER A 144 1.74 -7.73 1.00
N GLU A 145 1.11 -7.59 2.16
CA GLU A 145 -0.25 -8.10 2.38
C GLU A 145 -1.28 -7.37 1.53
N ASN A 146 -1.19 -6.04 1.41
CA ASN A 146 -2.07 -5.24 0.57
C ASN A 146 -1.97 -5.65 -0.91
N GLU A 147 -0.76 -5.92 -1.42
CA GLU A 147 -0.57 -6.42 -2.78
C GLU A 147 -1.35 -7.72 -3.03
N LYS A 148 -1.34 -8.66 -2.08
CA LYS A 148 -2.13 -9.91 -2.17
C LYS A 148 -3.62 -9.64 -2.18
N TYR A 149 -4.10 -8.70 -1.36
CA TYR A 149 -5.53 -8.33 -1.35
C TYR A 149 -5.96 -7.66 -2.65
N ILE A 150 -5.10 -6.83 -3.24
CA ILE A 150 -5.36 -6.18 -4.53
C ILE A 150 -5.39 -7.21 -5.66
N GLU A 151 -4.47 -8.18 -5.67
CA GLU A 151 -4.46 -9.27 -6.64
C GLU A 151 -5.75 -10.11 -6.55
N LYS A 152 -6.11 -10.54 -5.33
CA LYS A 152 -7.36 -11.28 -5.09
C LYS A 152 -8.61 -10.47 -5.45
N GLY A 153 -8.61 -9.18 -5.14
CA GLY A 153 -9.69 -8.26 -5.52
C GLY A 153 -9.83 -8.17 -7.04
N THR A 154 -8.72 -7.99 -7.75
CA THR A 154 -8.67 -7.95 -9.21
C THR A 154 -9.23 -9.24 -9.82
N GLU A 155 -8.87 -10.41 -9.28
CA GLU A 155 -9.38 -11.69 -9.74
C GLU A 155 -10.90 -11.83 -9.51
N THR A 156 -11.39 -11.42 -8.34
CA THR A 156 -12.83 -11.44 -8.01
C THR A 156 -13.63 -10.55 -8.97
N VAL A 157 -13.10 -9.37 -9.30
CA VAL A 157 -13.74 -8.43 -10.22
C VAL A 157 -13.76 -9.01 -11.65
N LYS A 158 -12.69 -9.67 -12.11
CA LYS A 158 -12.66 -10.37 -13.40
C LYS A 158 -13.71 -11.48 -13.48
N GLN A 159 -13.83 -12.30 -12.43
CA GLN A 159 -14.85 -13.35 -12.36
C GLN A 159 -16.26 -12.76 -12.42
N THR A 160 -16.48 -11.63 -11.75
CA THR A 160 -17.76 -10.90 -11.79
C THR A 160 -18.07 -10.40 -13.21
N ALA A 161 -17.06 -9.89 -13.92
CA ALA A 161 -17.19 -9.48 -15.33
C ALA A 161 -17.65 -10.64 -16.22
N GLU A 162 -17.07 -11.83 -16.03
CA GLU A 162 -17.42 -13.04 -16.77
C GLU A 162 -18.86 -13.48 -16.50
N VAL A 163 -19.30 -13.44 -15.23
CA VAL A 163 -20.69 -13.76 -14.86
C VAL A 163 -21.67 -12.80 -15.53
N LEU A 164 -21.39 -11.49 -15.52
CA LEU A 164 -22.22 -10.49 -16.18
C LEU A 164 -22.26 -10.68 -17.71
N HIS A 165 -21.13 -11.03 -18.33
CA HIS A 165 -21.08 -11.37 -19.73
C HIS A 165 -21.99 -12.58 -20.06
N ASN A 166 -21.93 -13.62 -19.23
CA ASN A 166 -22.78 -14.81 -19.38
C ASN A 166 -24.28 -14.48 -19.21
N ILE A 167 -24.64 -13.61 -18.26
CA ILE A 167 -26.01 -13.12 -18.07
C ILE A 167 -26.48 -12.36 -19.31
N SER A 168 -25.70 -11.40 -19.80
CA SER A 168 -26.04 -10.61 -21.00
C SER A 168 -26.25 -11.50 -22.24
N SER A 169 -25.39 -12.52 -22.41
CA SER A 169 -25.52 -13.53 -23.47
C SER A 169 -26.80 -14.37 -23.33
N ALA A 170 -27.12 -14.85 -22.12
CA ALA A 170 -28.32 -15.63 -21.85
C ALA A 170 -29.59 -14.81 -22.11
N VAL A 171 -29.62 -13.56 -21.64
CA VAL A 171 -30.74 -12.62 -21.85
C VAL A 171 -30.94 -12.32 -23.35
N SER A 172 -29.85 -12.12 -24.09
CA SER A 172 -29.90 -11.91 -25.54
C SER A 172 -30.50 -13.10 -26.29
N LYS A 173 -30.15 -14.34 -25.88
CA LYS A 173 -30.74 -15.57 -26.43
C LYS A 173 -32.25 -15.65 -26.13
N THR A 174 -32.66 -15.34 -24.91
CA THR A 174 -34.08 -15.29 -24.52
C THR A 174 -34.86 -14.29 -25.37
N ASN A 175 -34.35 -13.06 -25.52
CA ASN A 175 -34.98 -12.04 -26.36
C ASN A 175 -35.13 -12.48 -27.83
N ARG A 176 -34.13 -13.16 -28.39
CA ARG A 176 -34.21 -13.71 -29.76
C ARG A 176 -35.26 -14.82 -29.87
N PHE A 177 -35.30 -15.73 -28.89
CA PHE A 177 -36.27 -16.82 -28.86
C PHE A 177 -37.71 -16.31 -28.77
N MET A 178 -37.97 -15.31 -27.94
CA MET A 178 -39.31 -14.74 -27.77
C MET A 178 -39.79 -14.00 -29.02
N LYS A 179 -38.91 -13.26 -29.71
CA LYS A 179 -39.25 -12.61 -30.99
C LYS A 179 -39.70 -13.61 -32.07
N LEU A 180 -39.10 -14.80 -32.13
CA LEU A 180 -39.47 -15.85 -33.09
C LEU A 180 -40.84 -16.49 -32.78
N LYS A 181 -41.36 -16.39 -31.55
CA LYS A 181 -42.67 -16.94 -31.17
C LYS A 181 -43.82 -15.93 -31.25
N ILE A 182 -43.53 -14.64 -31.37
CA ILE A 182 -44.52 -13.57 -31.50
C ILE A 182 -44.89 -13.33 -32.99
N GLN A 183 -43.99 -13.70 -33.92
CA GLN A 183 -44.27 -13.77 -35.36
C GLN A 183 -45.00 -15.07 -35.72
#